data_AF-A3Y9H6-F1
#
_entry.id   AF-A3Y9H6-F1
#
_cell.length_a   1.000
_cell.length_b   1.000
_cell.length_c   1.000
_cell.angle_alpha   90.00
_cell.angle_beta   90.00
_cell.angle_gamma   90.00
#
_symmetry.space_group_name_H-M   'P 1'
#
loop_
_entity.id
_entity.type
_entity.pdbx_description
1 polymer ?
#
loop_
_entity_poly.entity_id
_entity_poly.type
_entity_poly.pdbx_seq_one_letter_code
_entity_poly.pdbx_strand_id
1 'polypeptide(L)'
;MKRTLAQNAEADLTNFSNVRASEIDEEYQSGRISHLEATVLKADLVTEVEIAQSPKTKKASFVYASAKLPSQVFALILVLATLGSVALYQHLGFSREVFFTDQMRQGAITQSDMSEFLVYRANKNQRTQDWYFVGQDKIAQKDYLGAQLAFEKALVNPPEDPQDVMVILTEYAQSVFFANERQVVPELEGIVDQILAIDASNSTALGLQGIIEFDRGAYKEAIIVWQKAIQSGASIAEREGLLQGIQQAREIGAVGVDQVASLISHKVKLNIAISNPEKLTDNAVFLVYAKLPLRPMPIAIKRLTHQDLMADIELTNIDNLMPGVTLAQAKKVDLVIKLASSTDQDLTKGVEIGKLTNVLVNQNKVFHISIDL
;
A
#
# COMPACT_ATOMS: atom_id res chain seq x y z
N MET A 1 -22.91 96.99 -19.33
CA MET A 1 -23.90 95.89 -19.30
C MET A 1 -23.19 94.66 -18.71
N LYS A 2 -23.33 94.41 -17.40
CA LYS A 2 -22.64 93.28 -16.74
C LYS A 2 -23.55 92.05 -16.83
N ARG A 3 -23.18 91.06 -17.65
CA ARG A 3 -23.82 89.73 -17.62
C ARG A 3 -23.58 89.11 -16.25
N THR A 4 -24.59 88.45 -15.68
CA THR A 4 -24.46 87.74 -14.42
C THR A 4 -23.61 86.48 -14.63
N LEU A 5 -22.87 86.05 -13.60
CA LEU A 5 -22.01 84.86 -13.63
C LEU A 5 -22.73 83.60 -14.15
N ALA A 6 -24.04 83.47 -13.86
CA ALA A 6 -24.86 82.35 -14.33
C ALA A 6 -25.08 82.36 -15.86
N GLN A 7 -25.29 83.54 -16.46
CA GLN A 7 -25.49 83.66 -17.92
C GLN A 7 -24.20 83.38 -18.71
N ASN A 8 -23.03 83.67 -18.13
CA ASN A 8 -21.77 83.31 -18.76
C ASN A 8 -21.52 81.79 -18.69
N ALA A 9 -21.82 81.15 -17.56
CA ALA A 9 -21.64 79.70 -17.41
C ALA A 9 -22.56 78.87 -18.34
N GLU A 10 -23.79 79.31 -18.57
CA GLU A 10 -24.73 78.64 -19.48
C GLU A 10 -24.32 78.81 -20.95
N ALA A 11 -23.81 79.99 -21.32
CA ALA A 11 -23.26 80.25 -22.64
C ALA A 11 -21.97 79.43 -22.91
N ASP A 12 -21.11 79.29 -21.90
CA ASP A 12 -19.87 78.50 -22.00
C ASP A 12 -20.16 76.99 -22.13
N LEU A 13 -21.15 76.47 -21.41
CA LEU A 13 -21.55 75.06 -21.49
C LEU A 13 -22.15 74.70 -22.85
N THR A 14 -22.98 75.61 -23.40
CA THR A 14 -23.57 75.44 -24.74
C THR A 14 -22.49 75.48 -25.82
N ASN A 15 -21.49 76.35 -25.66
CA ASN A 15 -20.35 76.43 -26.58
C ASN A 15 -19.49 75.15 -26.52
N PHE A 16 -19.20 74.66 -25.31
CA PHE A 16 -18.48 73.39 -25.11
C PHE A 16 -19.19 72.21 -25.78
N SER A 17 -20.50 72.08 -25.60
CA SER A 17 -21.29 71.00 -26.20
C SER A 17 -21.21 71.01 -27.73
N ASN A 18 -21.35 72.18 -28.35
CA ASN A 18 -21.30 72.31 -29.80
C ASN A 18 -19.92 71.94 -30.37
N VAL A 19 -18.84 72.37 -29.71
CA VAL A 19 -17.47 72.00 -30.11
C VAL A 19 -17.27 70.49 -29.98
N ARG A 20 -17.66 69.90 -28.85
CA ARG A 20 -17.46 68.47 -28.62
C ARG A 20 -18.29 67.60 -29.57
N ALA A 21 -19.51 68.01 -29.91
CA ALA A 21 -20.33 67.33 -30.91
C ALA A 21 -19.67 67.34 -32.31
N SER A 22 -19.02 68.45 -32.67
CA SER A 22 -18.25 68.58 -33.92
C SER A 22 -17.01 67.70 -33.91
N GLU A 23 -16.28 67.63 -32.81
CA GLU A 23 -15.11 66.75 -32.67
C GLU A 23 -15.50 65.27 -32.84
N ILE A 24 -16.63 64.85 -32.25
CA ILE A 24 -17.15 63.48 -32.41
C ILE A 24 -17.50 63.20 -33.88
N ASP A 25 -18.07 64.17 -34.60
CA ASP A 25 -18.33 64.02 -36.05
C ASP A 25 -17.05 63.91 -36.87
N GLU A 26 -16.03 64.69 -36.54
CA GLU A 26 -14.73 64.61 -37.21
C GLU A 26 -14.03 63.28 -36.92
N GLU A 27 -14.09 62.78 -35.68
CA GLU A 27 -13.56 61.47 -35.32
C GLU A 27 -14.30 60.33 -36.03
N TYR A 28 -15.62 60.46 -36.23
CA TYR A 28 -16.40 59.52 -37.03
C TYR A 28 -16.03 59.58 -38.52
N GLN A 29 -15.97 60.78 -39.11
CA GLN A 29 -15.63 60.94 -40.53
C GLN A 29 -14.19 60.53 -40.84
N SER A 30 -13.28 60.68 -39.88
CA SER A 30 -11.90 60.18 -39.98
C SER A 30 -11.77 58.68 -39.72
N GLY A 31 -12.87 57.98 -39.42
CA GLY A 31 -12.92 56.54 -39.20
C GLY A 31 -12.29 56.06 -37.89
N ARG A 32 -12.02 56.97 -36.95
CA ARG A 32 -11.42 56.64 -35.64
C ARG A 32 -12.42 55.98 -34.70
N ILE A 33 -13.70 56.31 -34.85
CA ILE A 33 -14.81 55.71 -34.10
C ILE A 33 -15.90 55.24 -35.07
N SER A 34 -16.63 54.20 -34.67
CA SER A 34 -17.73 53.66 -35.46
C SER A 34 -18.97 54.57 -35.40
N HIS A 35 -19.89 54.40 -36.36
CA HIS A 35 -21.17 55.14 -36.37
C HIS A 35 -21.97 54.92 -35.08
N LEU A 36 -21.94 53.70 -34.54
CA LEU A 36 -22.64 53.38 -33.29
C LEU A 36 -22.03 54.14 -32.11
N GLU A 37 -20.70 54.14 -31.98
CA GLU A 37 -19.99 54.86 -30.92
C GLU A 37 -20.20 56.37 -31.00
N ALA A 38 -20.11 56.95 -32.20
CA ALA A 38 -20.38 58.37 -32.41
C ALA A 38 -21.81 58.77 -32.00
N THR A 39 -22.79 57.92 -32.31
CA THR A 39 -24.19 58.14 -31.92
C THR A 39 -24.36 58.08 -30.41
N VAL A 40 -23.72 57.12 -29.72
CA VAL A 40 -23.77 56.99 -28.26
C VAL A 40 -23.09 58.19 -27.58
N LEU A 41 -21.88 58.57 -28.02
CA LEU A 41 -21.14 59.69 -27.43
C LEU A 41 -21.89 61.02 -27.55
N LYS A 42 -22.60 61.24 -28.65
CA LYS A 42 -23.46 62.42 -28.81
C LYS A 42 -24.67 62.39 -27.88
N ALA A 43 -25.28 61.21 -27.69
CA ALA A 43 -26.39 61.07 -26.75
C ALA A 43 -25.94 61.29 -25.30
N ASP A 44 -24.75 60.81 -24.94
CA ASP A 44 -24.15 61.04 -23.63
C ASP A 44 -23.84 62.52 -23.40
N LEU A 45 -23.26 63.21 -24.40
CA LEU A 45 -22.98 64.65 -24.33
C LEU A 45 -24.24 65.50 -24.08
N VAL A 46 -25.36 65.16 -24.73
CA VAL A 46 -26.65 65.82 -24.48
C VAL A 46 -27.11 65.58 -23.03
N THR A 47 -26.94 64.36 -22.53
CA THR A 47 -27.30 64.00 -21.16
C THR A 47 -26.43 64.74 -20.13
N GLU A 48 -25.13 64.88 -20.39
CA GLU A 48 -24.20 65.63 -19.53
C GLU A 48 -24.57 67.12 -19.44
N VAL A 49 -24.93 67.73 -20.57
CA VAL A 49 -25.39 69.13 -20.61
C VAL A 49 -26.69 69.30 -19.83
N GLU A 50 -27.64 68.37 -19.97
CA GLU A 50 -28.92 68.40 -19.26
C GLU A 50 -28.75 68.22 -17.75
N ILE A 51 -27.80 67.37 -17.32
CA ILE A 51 -27.43 67.21 -15.91
C ILE A 51 -26.76 68.47 -15.37
N ALA A 52 -25.85 69.08 -16.14
CA ALA A 52 -25.15 70.30 -15.75
C ALA A 52 -26.06 71.54 -15.66
N GLN A 53 -27.14 71.59 -16.45
CA GLN A 53 -28.14 72.66 -16.41
C GLN A 53 -29.27 72.41 -15.38
N SER A 54 -29.42 71.18 -14.87
CA SER A 54 -30.45 70.86 -13.88
C SER A 54 -30.11 71.40 -12.47
N PRO A 55 -31.06 72.05 -11.76
CA PRO A 55 -30.85 72.44 -10.37
C PRO A 55 -30.62 71.19 -9.50
N LYS A 56 -29.66 71.27 -8.56
CA LYS A 56 -29.12 70.17 -7.72
C LYS A 56 -30.12 69.46 -6.78
N THR A 57 -31.37 69.19 -7.19
CA THR A 57 -32.40 68.59 -6.34
C THR A 57 -33.22 67.47 -6.99
N LYS A 58 -32.85 66.96 -8.16
CA LYS A 58 -33.41 65.68 -8.66
C LYS A 58 -32.30 64.66 -8.88
N LYS A 59 -32.38 63.54 -8.15
CA LYS A 59 -31.48 62.40 -8.31
C LYS A 59 -31.52 61.98 -9.78
N ALA A 60 -30.36 61.98 -10.44
CA ALA A 60 -30.21 61.44 -11.78
C ALA A 60 -30.76 60.02 -11.82
N SER A 61 -31.85 59.81 -12.54
CA SER A 61 -32.30 58.47 -12.88
C SER A 61 -31.33 57.96 -13.93
N PHE A 62 -30.38 57.12 -13.53
CA PHE A 62 -29.57 56.35 -14.47
C PHE A 62 -30.53 55.56 -15.37
N VAL A 63 -30.67 56.00 -16.63
CA VAL A 63 -31.34 55.21 -17.65
C VAL A 63 -30.37 54.11 -18.01
N TYR A 64 -30.49 52.97 -17.33
CA TYR A 64 -29.89 51.73 -17.80
C TYR A 64 -30.53 51.43 -19.16
N ALA A 65 -29.87 51.82 -20.25
CA ALA A 65 -30.19 51.30 -21.57
C ALA A 65 -30.12 49.77 -21.44
N SER A 66 -31.30 49.15 -21.35
CA SER A 66 -31.46 47.71 -21.10
C SER A 66 -31.08 46.94 -22.35
N ALA A 67 -29.81 46.97 -22.72
CA ALA A 67 -29.23 46.04 -23.67
C ALA A 67 -29.21 44.67 -22.97
N LYS A 68 -30.36 43.98 -23.01
CA LYS A 68 -30.49 42.63 -22.44
C LYS A 68 -29.51 41.66 -23.11
N LEU A 69 -29.12 41.92 -24.36
CA LEU A 69 -28.19 41.12 -25.15
C LEU A 69 -26.80 40.93 -24.51
N PRO A 70 -25.99 41.97 -24.21
CA PRO A 70 -24.68 41.78 -23.58
C PRO A 70 -24.77 41.15 -22.19
N SER A 71 -25.79 41.50 -21.39
CA SER A 71 -26.02 40.88 -20.09
C SER A 71 -26.42 39.39 -20.20
N GLN A 72 -27.26 39.03 -21.16
CA GLN A 72 -27.66 37.65 -21.45
C GLN A 72 -26.51 36.83 -22.02
N VAL A 73 -25.68 37.41 -22.89
CA VAL A 73 -24.48 36.77 -23.44
C VAL A 73 -23.47 36.54 -22.33
N PHE A 74 -23.22 37.53 -21.48
CA PHE A 74 -22.35 37.36 -20.31
C PHE A 74 -22.88 36.29 -19.35
N ALA A 75 -24.18 36.29 -19.05
CA ALA A 75 -24.81 35.25 -18.23
C ALA A 75 -24.70 33.86 -18.87
N LEU A 76 -24.90 33.76 -20.19
CA LEU A 76 -24.75 32.51 -20.94
C LEU A 76 -23.31 32.01 -20.90
N ILE A 77 -22.32 32.88 -21.10
CA ILE A 77 -20.90 32.53 -20.99
C ILE A 77 -20.58 32.06 -19.58
N LEU A 78 -21.07 32.73 -18.53
CA LEU A 78 -20.86 32.32 -17.14
C LEU A 78 -21.45 30.94 -16.86
N VAL A 79 -22.67 30.67 -17.36
CA VAL A 79 -23.32 29.36 -17.21
C VAL A 79 -22.56 28.29 -17.99
N LEU A 80 -22.15 28.55 -19.23
CA LEU A 80 -21.37 27.62 -20.02
C LEU A 80 -19.98 27.36 -19.41
N ALA A 81 -19.34 28.39 -18.88
CA ALA A 81 -18.04 28.27 -18.22
C ALA A 81 -18.15 27.44 -16.93
N THR A 82 -19.20 27.64 -16.12
CA THR A 82 -19.41 26.86 -14.90
C THR A 82 -19.79 25.41 -15.21
N LEU A 83 -20.76 25.18 -16.10
CA LEU A 83 -21.15 23.82 -16.52
C LEU A 83 -20.01 23.09 -17.23
N GLY A 84 -19.28 23.79 -18.10
CA GLY A 84 -18.10 23.27 -18.78
C GLY A 84 -16.99 22.89 -17.80
N SER A 85 -16.74 23.74 -16.78
CA SER A 85 -15.78 23.44 -15.72
C SER A 85 -16.17 22.21 -14.90
N VAL A 86 -17.45 22.09 -14.51
CA VAL A 86 -17.96 20.92 -13.77
C VAL A 86 -17.85 19.65 -14.61
N ALA A 87 -18.25 19.70 -15.88
CA ALA A 87 -18.15 18.56 -16.79
C ALA A 87 -16.69 18.14 -17.01
N LEU A 88 -15.78 19.11 -17.17
CA LEU A 88 -14.35 18.84 -17.32
C LEU A 88 -13.76 18.22 -16.06
N TYR A 89 -14.14 18.70 -14.87
CA TYR A 89 -13.72 18.10 -13.61
C TYR A 89 -14.31 16.70 -13.40
N GLN A 90 -15.55 16.44 -13.82
CA GLN A 90 -16.11 15.09 -13.75
C GLN A 90 -15.40 14.12 -14.69
N HIS A 91 -14.89 14.60 -15.83
CA HIS A 91 -14.20 13.76 -16.81
C HIS A 91 -12.71 13.54 -16.48
N LEU A 92 -11.98 14.60 -16.15
CA LEU A 92 -10.53 14.57 -15.90
C LEU A 92 -10.16 14.46 -14.41
N GLY A 93 -11.08 14.84 -13.53
CA GLY A 93 -10.81 14.96 -12.11
C GLY A 93 -10.81 13.63 -11.37
N PHE A 94 -10.77 13.77 -10.05
CA PHE A 94 -10.64 12.67 -9.10
C PHE A 94 -11.90 12.55 -8.22
N SER A 95 -13.07 12.82 -8.79
CA SER A 95 -14.33 12.89 -8.04
C SER A 95 -14.64 11.57 -7.30
N ARG A 96 -14.39 10.43 -7.96
CA ARG A 96 -14.60 9.09 -7.38
C ARG A 96 -13.62 8.81 -6.24
N GLU A 97 -12.38 9.23 -6.38
CA GLU A 97 -11.31 9.08 -5.40
C GLU A 97 -11.55 9.95 -4.16
N VAL A 98 -12.03 11.18 -4.36
CA VAL A 98 -12.43 12.08 -3.26
C VAL A 98 -13.59 11.47 -2.48
N PHE A 99 -14.63 11.00 -3.17
CA PHE A 99 -15.79 10.38 -2.53
C PHE A 99 -15.41 9.09 -1.79
N PHE A 100 -14.58 8.24 -2.39
CA PHE A 100 -14.07 7.03 -1.75
C PHE A 100 -13.24 7.35 -0.49
N THR A 101 -12.36 8.34 -0.57
CA THR A 101 -11.52 8.76 0.56
C THR A 101 -12.36 9.31 1.70
N ASP A 102 -13.43 10.06 1.40
CA ASP A 102 -14.37 10.57 2.39
C ASP A 102 -15.12 9.44 3.11
N GLN A 103 -15.65 8.48 2.37
CA GLN A 103 -16.29 7.29 2.95
C GLN A 103 -15.32 6.45 3.80
N MET A 104 -14.07 6.31 3.35
CA MET A 104 -13.04 5.59 4.11
C MET A 104 -12.79 6.28 5.46
N ARG A 105 -12.68 7.61 5.47
CA ARG A 105 -12.50 8.40 6.71
C ARG A 105 -13.68 8.26 7.66
N GLN A 106 -14.89 8.10 7.13
CA GLN A 106 -16.11 7.90 7.91
C GLN A 106 -16.29 6.44 8.36
N GLY A 107 -15.41 5.52 7.95
CA GLY A 107 -15.52 4.10 8.27
C GLY A 107 -16.67 3.38 7.56
N ALA A 108 -17.18 3.96 6.47
CA ALA A 108 -18.35 3.45 5.74
C ALA A 108 -17.99 2.48 4.60
N ILE A 109 -16.70 2.26 4.33
CA ILE A 109 -16.22 1.40 3.24
C ILE A 109 -16.34 -0.07 3.63
N THR A 110 -17.04 -0.84 2.80
CA THR A 110 -17.04 -2.30 2.88
C THR A 110 -15.84 -2.89 2.14
N GLN A 111 -15.56 -4.18 2.35
CA GLN A 111 -14.54 -4.90 1.57
C GLN A 111 -14.81 -4.84 0.06
N SER A 112 -16.09 -4.96 -0.34
CA SER A 112 -16.47 -4.89 -1.75
C SER A 112 -16.19 -3.51 -2.36
N ASP A 113 -16.46 -2.43 -1.61
CA ASP A 113 -16.20 -1.07 -2.08
C ASP A 113 -14.70 -0.83 -2.26
N MET A 114 -13.86 -1.37 -1.35
CA MET A 114 -12.41 -1.33 -1.47
C MET A 114 -11.94 -2.05 -2.74
N SER A 115 -12.40 -3.28 -2.98
CA SER A 115 -12.04 -4.07 -4.16
C SER A 115 -12.44 -3.38 -5.46
N GLU A 116 -13.67 -2.85 -5.54
CA GLU A 116 -14.13 -2.12 -6.73
C GLU A 116 -13.25 -0.88 -6.99
N PHE A 117 -12.93 -0.14 -5.93
CA PHE A 117 -12.11 1.05 -6.04
C PHE A 117 -10.68 0.74 -6.52
N LEU A 118 -10.05 -0.31 -6.00
CA LEU A 118 -8.72 -0.74 -6.44
C LEU A 118 -8.71 -1.10 -7.92
N VAL A 119 -9.69 -1.88 -8.39
CA VAL A 119 -9.83 -2.25 -9.81
C VAL A 119 -10.08 -1.01 -10.67
N TYR A 120 -10.96 -0.10 -10.26
CA TYR A 120 -11.19 1.17 -10.97
C TYR A 120 -9.88 1.97 -11.11
N ARG A 121 -9.14 2.14 -10.01
CA ARG A 121 -7.90 2.92 -10.00
C ARG A 121 -6.83 2.29 -10.89
N ALA A 122 -6.69 0.97 -10.84
CA ALA A 122 -5.75 0.23 -11.66
C ALA A 122 -6.06 0.35 -13.16
N ASN A 123 -7.34 0.26 -13.55
CA ASN A 123 -7.74 0.44 -14.94
C ASN A 123 -7.56 1.89 -15.42
N LYS A 124 -7.80 2.90 -14.56
CA LYS A 124 -7.66 4.31 -14.91
C LYS A 124 -6.20 4.72 -15.14
N ASN A 125 -5.30 4.31 -14.25
CA ASN A 125 -3.92 4.79 -14.28
C ASN A 125 -2.94 3.82 -14.96
N GLN A 126 -3.28 2.54 -15.05
CA GLN A 126 -2.42 1.48 -15.60
C GLN A 126 -1.01 1.43 -14.97
N ARG A 127 -0.93 1.78 -13.68
CA ARG A 127 0.32 1.76 -12.91
C ARG A 127 0.51 0.40 -12.25
N THR A 128 1.74 -0.07 -12.24
CA THR A 128 2.19 -1.32 -11.61
C THR A 128 1.75 -1.44 -10.17
N GLN A 129 1.94 -0.39 -9.38
CA GLN A 129 1.52 -0.35 -7.98
C GLN A 129 0.00 -0.51 -7.81
N ASP A 130 -0.80 0.01 -8.75
CA ASP A 130 -2.26 -0.10 -8.65
C ASP A 130 -2.71 -1.55 -8.89
N TRP A 131 -2.11 -2.22 -9.88
CA TRP A 131 -2.36 -3.64 -10.14
C TRP A 131 -1.81 -4.55 -9.05
N TYR A 132 -0.67 -4.23 -8.45
CA TYR A 132 -0.12 -4.95 -7.28
C TYR A 132 -1.13 -4.98 -6.12
N PHE A 133 -1.75 -3.85 -5.78
CA PHE A 133 -2.74 -3.81 -4.70
C PHE A 133 -4.05 -4.54 -5.05
N VAL A 134 -4.44 -4.57 -6.32
CA VAL A 134 -5.53 -5.46 -6.76
C VAL A 134 -5.16 -6.93 -6.49
N GLY A 135 -3.94 -7.34 -6.84
CA GLY A 135 -3.46 -8.70 -6.57
C GLY A 135 -3.50 -9.07 -5.08
N GLN A 136 -2.99 -8.19 -4.22
CA GLN A 136 -3.01 -8.37 -2.76
C GLN A 136 -4.43 -8.47 -2.19
N ASP A 137 -5.36 -7.65 -2.68
CA ASP A 137 -6.78 -7.74 -2.30
C ASP A 137 -7.40 -9.08 -2.73
N LYS A 138 -7.05 -9.58 -3.92
CA LYS A 138 -7.49 -10.88 -4.41
C LYS A 138 -6.91 -12.05 -3.62
N ILE A 139 -5.64 -11.98 -3.20
CA ILE A 139 -5.04 -12.95 -2.27
C ILE A 139 -5.80 -12.99 -0.94
N ALA A 140 -6.13 -11.83 -0.37
CA ALA A 140 -6.88 -11.74 0.89
C ALA A 140 -8.27 -12.42 0.78
N GLN A 141 -8.87 -12.36 -0.41
CA GLN A 141 -10.14 -13.03 -0.73
C GLN A 141 -9.99 -14.50 -1.13
N LYS A 142 -8.77 -15.02 -1.21
CA LYS A 142 -8.43 -16.36 -1.74
C LYS A 142 -8.84 -16.54 -3.21
N ASP A 143 -9.01 -15.45 -3.95
CA ASP A 143 -9.22 -15.43 -5.40
C ASP A 143 -7.85 -15.45 -6.10
N TYR A 144 -7.20 -16.61 -6.07
CA TYR A 144 -5.83 -16.77 -6.58
C TYR A 144 -5.74 -16.55 -8.10
N LEU A 145 -6.80 -16.89 -8.85
CA LEU A 145 -6.87 -16.62 -10.28
C LEU A 145 -6.97 -15.12 -10.55
N GLY A 146 -7.81 -14.39 -9.80
CA GLY A 146 -7.87 -12.93 -9.86
C GLY A 146 -6.53 -12.27 -9.48
N ALA A 147 -5.83 -12.84 -8.49
CA ALA A 147 -4.50 -12.36 -8.08
C ALA A 147 -3.45 -12.57 -9.16
N GLN A 148 -3.41 -13.77 -9.77
CA GLN A 148 -2.55 -14.09 -10.91
C GLN A 148 -2.71 -13.04 -12.02
N LEU A 149 -3.93 -12.81 -12.49
CA LEU A 149 -4.22 -11.84 -13.56
C LEU A 149 -3.84 -10.39 -13.18
N ALA A 150 -3.97 -10.03 -11.91
CA ALA A 150 -3.61 -8.70 -11.44
C ALA A 150 -2.08 -8.50 -11.40
N PHE A 151 -1.33 -9.49 -10.90
CA PHE A 151 0.13 -9.42 -10.89
C PHE A 151 0.73 -9.49 -12.30
N GLU A 152 0.14 -10.27 -13.22
CA GLU A 152 0.50 -10.25 -14.64
C GLU A 152 0.38 -8.84 -15.22
N LYS A 153 -0.72 -8.14 -14.95
CA LYS A 153 -0.91 -6.74 -15.36
C LYS A 153 0.08 -5.78 -14.69
N ALA A 154 0.44 -6.03 -13.43
CA ALA A 154 1.46 -5.26 -12.74
C ALA A 154 2.83 -5.37 -13.44
N LEU A 155 3.14 -6.52 -14.02
CA LEU A 155 4.40 -6.79 -14.72
C LEU A 155 4.45 -6.30 -16.18
N VAL A 156 3.37 -5.71 -16.71
CA VAL A 156 3.36 -5.13 -18.07
C VAL A 156 4.30 -3.92 -18.17
N ASN A 157 4.33 -3.07 -17.14
CA ASN A 157 5.23 -1.92 -17.04
C ASN A 157 6.05 -2.01 -15.74
N PRO A 158 6.96 -2.99 -15.63
CA PRO A 158 7.59 -3.33 -14.37
C PRO A 158 8.39 -2.13 -13.80
N PRO A 159 8.59 -2.05 -12.47
CA PRO A 159 9.50 -1.07 -11.87
C PRO A 159 10.92 -1.19 -12.45
N GLU A 160 11.67 -0.10 -12.42
CA GLU A 160 13.06 -0.10 -12.89
C GLU A 160 13.99 -0.91 -11.97
N ASP A 161 13.70 -0.91 -10.65
CA ASP A 161 14.48 -1.66 -9.67
C ASP A 161 14.10 -3.16 -9.72
N PRO A 162 15.06 -4.06 -10.01
CA PRO A 162 14.81 -5.51 -10.00
C PRO A 162 14.27 -6.03 -8.66
N GLN A 163 14.61 -5.39 -7.53
CA GLN A 163 14.10 -5.80 -6.22
C GLN A 163 12.60 -5.56 -6.09
N ASP A 164 12.09 -4.44 -6.64
CA ASP A 164 10.66 -4.16 -6.66
C ASP A 164 9.91 -5.12 -7.59
N VAL A 165 10.53 -5.49 -8.73
CA VAL A 165 10.00 -6.53 -9.63
C VAL A 165 9.90 -7.88 -8.93
N MET A 166 10.93 -8.26 -8.17
CA MET A 166 10.99 -9.53 -7.44
C MET A 166 9.84 -9.68 -6.44
N VAL A 167 9.45 -8.61 -5.74
CA VAL A 167 8.31 -8.64 -4.81
C VAL A 167 7.04 -9.05 -5.55
N ILE A 168 6.80 -8.48 -6.74
CA ILE A 168 5.64 -8.80 -7.57
C ILE A 168 5.73 -10.23 -8.11
N LEU A 169 6.89 -10.63 -8.62
CA LEU A 169 7.11 -11.99 -9.14
C LEU A 169 6.89 -13.06 -8.08
N THR A 170 7.31 -12.81 -6.83
CA THR A 170 7.16 -13.77 -5.73
C THR A 170 5.68 -14.04 -5.44
N GLU A 171 4.88 -12.99 -5.31
CA GLU A 171 3.43 -13.09 -5.11
C GLU A 171 2.72 -13.66 -6.35
N TYR A 172 3.22 -13.35 -7.55
CA TYR A 172 2.74 -13.92 -8.80
C TYR A 172 2.94 -15.43 -8.85
N ALA A 173 4.14 -15.92 -8.54
CA ALA A 173 4.47 -17.35 -8.51
C ALA A 173 3.58 -18.11 -7.53
N GLN A 174 3.39 -17.58 -6.32
CA GLN A 174 2.49 -18.17 -5.33
C GLN A 174 1.04 -18.19 -5.84
N SER A 175 0.57 -17.09 -6.45
CA SER A 175 -0.77 -17.01 -7.03
C SER A 175 -0.99 -18.05 -8.12
N VAL A 176 -0.05 -18.20 -9.05
CA VAL A 176 -0.08 -19.22 -10.12
C VAL A 176 -0.16 -20.61 -9.51
N PHE A 177 0.66 -20.92 -8.51
CA PHE A 177 0.64 -22.22 -7.85
C PHE A 177 -0.70 -22.52 -7.18
N PHE A 178 -1.27 -21.56 -6.44
CA PHE A 178 -2.56 -21.76 -5.77
C PHE A 178 -3.75 -21.76 -6.74
N ALA A 179 -3.71 -20.97 -7.81
CA ALA A 179 -4.75 -20.92 -8.83
C ALA A 179 -4.86 -22.25 -9.61
N ASN A 180 -3.74 -22.96 -9.77
CA ASN A 180 -3.67 -24.27 -10.41
C ASN A 180 -3.78 -25.43 -9.40
N GLU A 181 -4.56 -25.26 -8.33
CA GLU A 181 -4.81 -26.31 -7.32
C GLU A 181 -3.54 -26.93 -6.72
N ARG A 182 -2.44 -26.15 -6.60
CA ARG A 182 -1.12 -26.59 -6.12
C ARG A 182 -0.43 -27.58 -7.05
N GLN A 183 -0.73 -27.55 -8.33
CA GLN A 183 -0.03 -28.30 -9.37
C GLN A 183 1.08 -27.45 -10.00
N VAL A 184 2.16 -28.11 -10.40
CA VAL A 184 3.24 -27.47 -11.14
C VAL A 184 2.78 -27.26 -12.60
N VAL A 185 2.95 -26.05 -13.10
CA VAL A 185 2.67 -25.69 -14.49
C VAL A 185 3.92 -25.03 -15.10
N PRO A 186 4.17 -25.15 -16.42
CA PRO A 186 5.38 -24.60 -17.05
C PRO A 186 5.60 -23.10 -16.80
N GLU A 187 4.53 -22.33 -16.67
CA GLU A 187 4.60 -20.92 -16.34
C GLU A 187 5.24 -20.67 -14.96
N LEU A 188 4.97 -21.52 -13.97
CA LEU A 188 5.51 -21.40 -12.62
C LEU A 188 7.04 -21.52 -12.62
N GLU A 189 7.59 -22.45 -13.39
CA GLU A 189 9.04 -22.65 -13.51
C GLU A 189 9.73 -21.38 -14.01
N GLY A 190 9.18 -20.78 -15.09
CA GLY A 190 9.74 -19.55 -15.66
C GLY A 190 9.68 -18.35 -14.72
N ILE A 191 8.67 -18.26 -13.84
CA ILE A 191 8.59 -17.20 -12.83
C ILE A 191 9.60 -17.44 -11.71
N VAL A 192 9.71 -18.68 -11.22
CA VAL A 192 10.66 -19.05 -10.17
C VAL A 192 12.11 -18.81 -10.61
N ASP A 193 12.46 -19.16 -11.85
CA ASP A 193 13.78 -18.89 -12.42
C ASP A 193 14.11 -17.39 -12.45
N GLN A 194 13.14 -16.54 -12.82
CA GLN A 194 13.32 -15.09 -12.80
C GLN A 194 13.57 -14.55 -11.38
N ILE A 195 12.83 -15.05 -10.38
CA ILE A 195 13.04 -14.64 -8.99
C ILE A 195 14.45 -15.05 -8.52
N LEU A 196 14.85 -16.30 -8.76
CA LEU A 196 16.15 -16.82 -8.33
C LEU A 196 17.34 -16.20 -9.08
N ALA A 197 17.10 -15.65 -10.29
CA ALA A 197 18.09 -14.86 -11.01
C ALA A 197 18.33 -13.48 -10.35
N ILE A 198 17.30 -12.89 -9.73
CA ILE A 198 17.40 -11.62 -8.99
C ILE A 198 17.95 -11.85 -7.57
N ASP A 199 17.40 -12.83 -6.86
CA ASP A 199 17.84 -13.25 -5.53
C ASP A 199 17.84 -14.78 -5.40
N ALA A 200 19.03 -15.37 -5.54
CA ALA A 200 19.25 -16.80 -5.38
C ALA A 200 19.00 -17.33 -3.95
N SER A 201 18.74 -16.44 -2.98
CA SER A 201 18.40 -16.77 -1.60
C SER A 201 16.95 -16.49 -1.23
N ASN A 202 16.09 -16.10 -2.18
CA ASN A 202 14.67 -15.90 -1.90
C ASN A 202 14.02 -17.21 -1.42
N SER A 203 13.63 -17.27 -0.14
CA SER A 203 13.15 -18.50 0.50
C SER A 203 11.85 -19.01 -0.12
N THR A 204 10.97 -18.12 -0.56
CA THR A 204 9.69 -18.46 -1.18
C THR A 204 9.90 -19.11 -2.55
N ALA A 205 10.75 -18.51 -3.39
CA ALA A 205 11.09 -19.08 -4.70
C ALA A 205 11.84 -20.42 -4.56
N LEU A 206 12.76 -20.55 -3.59
CA LEU A 206 13.38 -21.83 -3.28
C LEU A 206 12.33 -22.87 -2.81
N GLY A 207 11.34 -22.46 -2.01
CA GLY A 207 10.22 -23.31 -1.61
C GLY A 207 9.46 -23.89 -2.81
N LEU A 208 9.09 -23.02 -3.77
CA LEU A 208 8.41 -23.41 -5.01
C LEU A 208 9.31 -24.22 -5.94
N GLN A 209 10.60 -23.87 -6.06
CA GLN A 209 11.56 -24.64 -6.83
C GLN A 209 11.63 -26.08 -6.32
N GLY A 210 11.69 -26.30 -5.01
CA GLY A 210 11.69 -27.67 -4.48
C GLY A 210 10.41 -28.44 -4.81
N ILE A 211 9.26 -27.77 -4.95
CA ILE A 211 8.01 -28.41 -5.42
C ILE A 211 8.14 -28.81 -6.90
N ILE A 212 8.71 -27.94 -7.75
CA ILE A 212 9.02 -28.25 -9.16
C ILE A 212 9.95 -29.46 -9.27
N GLU A 213 11.03 -29.49 -8.47
CA GLU A 213 11.96 -30.62 -8.41
C GLU A 213 11.27 -31.91 -7.95
N PHE A 214 10.41 -31.82 -6.96
CA PHE A 214 9.68 -32.96 -6.43
C PHE A 214 8.70 -33.55 -7.47
N ASP A 215 7.97 -32.69 -8.17
CA ASP A 215 6.97 -33.09 -9.18
C ASP A 215 7.60 -33.86 -10.34
N ARG A 216 8.79 -33.44 -10.79
CA ARG A 216 9.56 -34.15 -11.82
C ARG A 216 10.32 -35.39 -11.33
N GLY A 217 10.15 -35.77 -10.06
CA GLY A 217 10.81 -36.94 -9.44
C GLY A 217 12.27 -36.72 -9.04
N ALA A 218 12.76 -35.49 -9.08
CA ALA A 218 14.11 -35.10 -8.64
C ALA A 218 14.14 -34.90 -7.11
N TYR A 219 13.83 -35.95 -6.36
CA TYR A 219 13.63 -35.88 -4.91
C TYR A 219 14.88 -35.43 -4.15
N LYS A 220 16.08 -35.78 -4.62
CA LYS A 220 17.34 -35.37 -4.00
C LYS A 220 17.53 -33.86 -4.12
N GLU A 221 17.29 -33.31 -5.30
CA GLU A 221 17.37 -31.89 -5.63
C GLU A 221 16.32 -31.11 -4.84
N ALA A 222 15.08 -31.61 -4.77
CA ALA A 222 14.01 -31.04 -3.95
C ALA A 222 14.42 -30.89 -2.48
N ILE A 223 15.01 -31.93 -1.89
CA ILE A 223 15.50 -31.88 -0.50
C ILE A 223 16.57 -30.79 -0.34
N ILE A 224 17.56 -30.72 -1.24
CA ILE A 224 18.65 -29.74 -1.15
C ILE A 224 18.09 -28.31 -1.22
N VAL A 225 17.16 -28.07 -2.15
CA VAL A 225 16.57 -26.74 -2.36
C VAL A 225 15.70 -26.33 -1.18
N TRP A 226 14.85 -27.22 -0.63
CA TRP A 226 14.06 -26.92 0.56
C TRP A 226 14.91 -26.70 1.81
N GLN A 227 16.03 -27.42 1.96
CA GLN A 227 16.98 -27.14 3.03
C GLN A 227 17.58 -25.74 2.89
N LYS A 228 17.92 -25.33 1.66
CA LYS A 228 18.41 -23.98 1.38
C LYS A 228 17.33 -22.92 1.69
N ALA A 229 16.07 -23.16 1.33
CA ALA A 229 14.96 -22.26 1.66
C ALA A 229 14.85 -22.00 3.17
N ILE A 230 14.98 -23.05 4.00
CA ILE A 230 14.98 -22.93 5.46
C ILE A 230 16.17 -22.11 5.95
N GLN A 231 17.37 -22.37 5.42
CA GLN A 231 18.60 -21.64 5.77
C GLN A 231 18.57 -20.17 5.35
N SER A 232 17.86 -19.87 4.27
CA SER A 232 17.68 -18.52 3.74
C SER A 232 16.60 -17.70 4.46
N GLY A 233 16.02 -18.21 5.55
CA GLY A 233 15.15 -17.42 6.41
C GLY A 233 13.66 -17.62 6.21
N ALA A 234 13.23 -18.77 5.66
CA ALA A 234 11.81 -19.15 5.64
C ALA A 234 11.15 -18.90 7.02
N SER A 235 9.91 -18.44 7.00
CA SER A 235 9.10 -18.24 8.22
C SER A 235 8.83 -19.57 8.94
N ILE A 236 8.40 -19.51 10.20
CA ILE A 236 8.13 -20.73 10.99
C ILE A 236 7.07 -21.61 10.29
N ALA A 237 6.01 -21.00 9.76
CA ALA A 237 4.93 -21.71 9.06
C ALA A 237 5.44 -22.38 7.77
N GLU A 238 6.29 -21.70 7.01
CA GLU A 238 6.90 -22.28 5.80
C GLU A 238 7.86 -23.41 6.14
N ARG A 239 8.69 -23.26 7.19
CA ARG A 239 9.65 -24.30 7.61
C ARG A 239 8.98 -25.62 7.92
N GLU A 240 7.84 -25.61 8.59
CA GLU A 240 7.12 -26.85 8.92
C GLU A 240 6.71 -27.60 7.64
N GLY A 241 6.10 -26.90 6.68
CA GLY A 241 5.73 -27.49 5.38
C GLY A 241 6.95 -27.99 4.60
N LEU A 242 8.04 -27.23 4.61
CA LEU A 242 9.30 -27.63 3.96
C LEU A 242 9.93 -28.87 4.60
N LEU A 243 9.93 -28.98 5.93
CA LEU A 243 10.43 -30.16 6.65
C LEU A 243 9.58 -31.40 6.35
N GLN A 244 8.25 -31.25 6.30
CA GLN A 244 7.35 -32.33 5.90
C GLN A 244 7.63 -32.78 4.45
N GLY A 245 7.77 -31.82 3.52
CA GLY A 245 8.15 -32.11 2.13
C GLY A 245 9.49 -32.83 2.02
N ILE A 246 10.51 -32.38 2.75
CA ILE A 246 11.83 -33.04 2.82
C ILE A 246 11.68 -34.49 3.29
N GLN A 247 10.91 -34.74 4.34
CA GLN A 247 10.71 -36.08 4.87
C GLN A 247 10.01 -36.98 3.84
N GLN A 248 8.95 -36.48 3.21
CA GLN A 248 8.23 -37.19 2.16
C GLN A 248 9.12 -37.50 0.95
N ALA A 249 9.95 -36.54 0.51
CA ALA A 249 10.89 -36.74 -0.59
C ALA A 249 11.96 -37.79 -0.27
N ARG A 250 12.41 -37.87 0.99
CA ARG A 250 13.33 -38.94 1.43
C ARG A 250 12.67 -40.32 1.36
N GLU A 251 11.43 -40.42 1.80
CA GLU A 251 10.68 -41.68 1.81
C GLU A 251 10.40 -42.18 0.39
N ILE A 252 9.88 -41.31 -0.47
CA ILE A 252 9.51 -41.67 -1.86
C ILE A 252 10.75 -41.88 -2.72
N GLY A 253 11.74 -40.98 -2.62
CA GLY A 253 12.97 -41.05 -3.40
C GLY A 253 14.03 -41.99 -2.84
N ALA A 254 13.76 -42.65 -1.71
CA ALA A 254 14.73 -43.45 -0.95
C ALA A 254 16.07 -42.71 -0.69
N VAL A 255 15.99 -41.38 -0.46
CA VAL A 255 17.16 -40.52 -0.28
C VAL A 255 17.65 -40.57 1.16
N GLY A 256 18.71 -41.34 1.37
CA GLY A 256 19.35 -41.50 2.67
C GLY A 256 20.05 -40.24 3.18
N VAL A 257 20.37 -40.23 4.48
CA VAL A 257 21.08 -39.14 5.17
C VAL A 257 22.54 -39.05 4.69
N ASP A 258 23.10 -40.15 4.20
CA ASP A 258 24.41 -40.25 3.57
C ASP A 258 24.47 -39.52 2.21
N GLN A 259 23.36 -39.51 1.47
CA GLN A 259 23.27 -38.84 0.18
C GLN A 259 23.02 -37.34 0.32
N VAL A 260 22.13 -36.96 1.24
CA VAL A 260 21.87 -35.57 1.60
C VAL A 260 21.75 -35.50 3.11
N ALA A 261 22.66 -34.76 3.75
CA ALA A 261 22.68 -34.62 5.20
C ALA A 261 21.36 -34.06 5.75
N SER A 262 21.00 -34.44 6.97
CA SER A 262 19.85 -33.85 7.66
C SER A 262 20.15 -32.40 8.05
N LEU A 263 19.21 -31.50 7.78
CA LEU A 263 19.30 -30.11 8.23
C LEU A 263 19.26 -30.01 9.76
N ILE A 264 18.45 -30.85 10.41
CA ILE A 264 18.42 -31.02 11.85
C ILE A 264 19.50 -32.04 12.22
N SER A 265 20.60 -31.55 12.78
CA SER A 265 21.75 -32.36 13.21
C SER A 265 21.83 -32.50 14.72
N HIS A 266 21.33 -31.51 15.47
CA HIS A 266 21.41 -31.45 16.92
C HIS A 266 20.08 -31.00 17.51
N LYS A 267 19.69 -31.64 18.61
CA LYS A 267 18.44 -31.36 19.30
C LYS A 267 18.55 -31.50 20.81
N VAL A 268 17.62 -30.87 21.50
CA VAL A 268 17.37 -31.00 22.93
C VAL A 268 15.89 -31.23 23.13
N LYS A 269 15.53 -32.31 23.83
CA LYS A 269 14.15 -32.62 24.18
C LYS A 269 13.89 -32.28 25.64
N LEU A 270 12.79 -31.61 25.92
CA LEU A 270 12.37 -31.33 27.29
C LEU A 270 10.86 -31.50 27.47
N ASN A 271 10.49 -31.75 28.71
CA ASN A 271 9.12 -31.79 29.17
C ASN A 271 8.98 -30.82 30.35
N ILE A 272 7.90 -30.04 30.36
CA ILE A 272 7.67 -28.97 31.33
C ILE A 272 6.53 -29.38 32.25
N ALA A 273 6.78 -29.35 33.56
CA ALA A 273 5.76 -29.60 34.59
C ALA A 273 5.41 -28.29 35.30
N ILE A 274 4.12 -27.92 35.33
CA ILE A 274 3.64 -26.71 36.00
C ILE A 274 3.24 -27.08 37.44
N SER A 275 3.82 -26.40 38.41
CA SER A 275 3.58 -26.70 39.84
C SER A 275 2.27 -26.10 40.36
N ASN A 276 1.82 -24.99 39.77
CA ASN A 276 0.62 -24.23 40.13
C ASN A 276 -0.29 -23.95 38.89
N PRO A 277 -0.81 -25.02 38.24
CA PRO A 277 -1.55 -24.91 36.98
C PRO A 277 -2.79 -24.00 37.07
N GLU A 278 -3.33 -23.76 38.26
CA GLU A 278 -4.47 -22.89 38.51
C GLU A 278 -4.22 -21.40 38.20
N LYS A 279 -2.96 -20.96 38.17
CA LYS A 279 -2.59 -19.58 37.81
C LYS A 279 -2.43 -19.38 36.30
N LEU A 280 -2.56 -20.45 35.53
CA LEU A 280 -2.38 -20.40 34.09
C LEU A 280 -3.56 -19.71 33.42
N THR A 281 -3.26 -18.83 32.45
CA THR A 281 -4.29 -18.23 31.59
C THR A 281 -4.25 -18.89 30.21
N ASP A 282 -5.40 -19.01 29.55
CA ASP A 282 -5.50 -19.66 28.24
C ASP A 282 -4.65 -18.97 27.16
N ASN A 283 -4.38 -17.68 27.33
CA ASN A 283 -3.56 -16.87 26.43
C ASN A 283 -2.07 -16.80 26.84
N ALA A 284 -1.64 -17.62 27.81
CA ALA A 284 -0.25 -17.65 28.24
C ALA A 284 0.68 -18.09 27.12
N VAL A 285 1.74 -17.32 26.89
CA VAL A 285 2.78 -17.62 25.91
C VAL A 285 4.07 -17.98 26.65
N PHE A 286 4.62 -19.12 26.31
CA PHE A 286 5.88 -19.61 26.84
C PHE A 286 6.98 -19.47 25.80
N LEU A 287 8.13 -18.99 26.25
CA LEU A 287 9.33 -18.93 25.43
C LEU A 287 10.37 -19.86 26.04
N VAL A 288 10.74 -20.90 25.29
CA VAL A 288 11.75 -21.86 25.70
C VAL A 288 13.06 -21.54 24.99
N TYR A 289 14.08 -21.20 25.75
CA TYR A 289 15.39 -20.80 25.27
C TYR A 289 16.42 -21.89 25.53
N ALA A 290 17.34 -22.08 24.59
CA ALA A 290 18.63 -22.68 24.85
C ALA A 290 19.72 -21.60 24.77
N LYS A 291 20.47 -21.41 25.86
CA LYS A 291 21.52 -20.40 25.98
C LYS A 291 22.88 -21.04 26.19
N LEU A 292 23.93 -20.41 25.67
CA LEU A 292 25.29 -20.74 26.11
C LEU A 292 25.56 -20.11 27.48
N PRO A 293 26.35 -20.75 28.36
CA PRO A 293 26.83 -20.14 29.58
C PRO A 293 27.46 -18.77 29.29
N LEU A 294 27.15 -17.76 30.11
CA LEU A 294 27.69 -16.41 30.01
C LEU A 294 27.30 -15.61 28.75
N ARG A 295 26.37 -16.10 27.91
CA ARG A 295 25.80 -15.31 26.81
C ARG A 295 24.35 -14.90 27.10
N PRO A 296 23.99 -13.61 26.93
CA PRO A 296 22.64 -13.14 27.22
C PRO A 296 21.61 -13.62 26.19
N MET A 297 21.99 -13.69 24.91
CA MET A 297 21.11 -14.11 23.82
C MET A 297 21.04 -15.64 23.69
N PRO A 298 19.85 -16.21 23.40
CA PRO A 298 19.69 -17.63 23.13
C PRO A 298 20.24 -18.01 21.76
N ILE A 299 20.68 -19.26 21.63
CA ILE A 299 21.12 -19.88 20.37
C ILE A 299 20.03 -20.73 19.72
N ALA A 300 18.97 -21.06 20.47
CA ALA A 300 17.74 -21.61 19.95
C ALA A 300 16.55 -21.14 20.82
N ILE A 301 15.40 -20.92 20.18
CA ILE A 301 14.20 -20.43 20.82
C ILE A 301 12.96 -21.06 20.22
N LYS A 302 11.96 -21.36 21.06
CA LYS A 302 10.64 -21.75 20.60
C LYS A 302 9.56 -21.00 21.37
N ARG A 303 8.58 -20.47 20.65
CA ARG A 303 7.36 -19.89 21.21
C ARG A 303 6.30 -20.98 21.27
N LEU A 304 5.71 -21.15 22.45
CA LEU A 304 4.79 -22.23 22.77
C LEU A 304 3.53 -21.67 23.43
N THR A 305 2.41 -22.33 23.21
CA THR A 305 1.14 -22.14 23.89
C THR A 305 1.01 -23.12 25.07
N HIS A 306 -0.06 -23.00 25.86
CA HIS A 306 -0.34 -23.97 26.91
C HIS A 306 -0.43 -25.42 26.39
N GLN A 307 -1.10 -25.63 25.25
CA GLN A 307 -1.30 -26.97 24.69
C GLN A 307 0.02 -27.62 24.29
N ASP A 308 0.97 -26.83 23.79
CA ASP A 308 2.29 -27.32 23.40
C ASP A 308 3.12 -27.82 24.59
N LEU A 309 2.85 -27.34 25.82
CA LEU A 309 3.53 -27.79 27.03
C LEU A 309 3.13 -29.21 27.45
N MET A 310 2.01 -29.73 26.95
CA MET A 310 1.55 -31.09 27.26
C MET A 310 2.31 -32.17 26.47
N ALA A 311 3.08 -31.77 25.45
CA ALA A 311 3.89 -32.66 24.62
C ALA A 311 5.39 -32.53 24.94
N ASP A 312 6.19 -33.46 24.41
CA ASP A 312 7.63 -33.32 24.42
C ASP A 312 8.04 -32.16 23.50
N ILE A 313 8.74 -31.19 24.07
CA ILE A 313 9.23 -30.01 23.35
C ILE A 313 10.61 -30.33 22.80
N GLU A 314 10.77 -30.20 21.49
CA GLU A 314 12.07 -30.31 20.82
C GLU A 314 12.56 -28.93 20.37
N LEU A 315 13.78 -28.59 20.82
CA LEU A 315 14.60 -27.49 20.30
C LEU A 315 15.68 -28.07 19.40
N THR A 316 15.88 -27.47 18.23
CA THR A 316 16.77 -27.94 17.17
C THR A 316 17.77 -26.87 16.75
N ASN A 317 18.80 -27.25 15.99
CA ASN A 317 19.80 -26.30 15.49
C ASN A 317 19.29 -25.30 14.44
N ILE A 318 18.02 -25.41 14.00
CA ILE A 318 17.39 -24.48 13.05
C ILE A 318 16.41 -23.51 13.73
N ASP A 319 16.27 -23.60 15.06
CA ASP A 319 15.42 -22.72 15.87
C ASP A 319 16.18 -21.46 16.32
N ASN A 320 17.19 -21.02 15.58
CA ASN A 320 18.00 -19.84 15.88
C ASN A 320 17.33 -18.55 15.39
N LEU A 321 17.45 -17.46 16.18
CA LEU A 321 16.91 -16.14 15.82
C LEU A 321 17.73 -15.40 14.77
N MET A 322 19.04 -15.62 14.78
CA MET A 322 20.00 -14.91 13.94
C MET A 322 21.00 -15.90 13.36
N PRO A 323 21.59 -15.60 12.18
CA PRO A 323 22.76 -16.32 11.70
C PRO A 323 23.87 -16.27 12.76
N GLY A 324 24.53 -17.40 13.00
CA GLY A 324 25.61 -17.48 13.98
C GLY A 324 25.62 -18.82 14.72
N VAL A 325 25.84 -18.74 16.04
CA VAL A 325 26.02 -19.95 16.85
C VAL A 325 24.70 -20.68 17.04
N THR A 326 24.67 -21.98 16.74
CA THR A 326 23.48 -22.84 16.88
C THR A 326 23.73 -24.00 17.83
N LEU A 327 22.69 -24.81 18.12
CA LEU A 327 22.84 -26.04 18.89
C LEU A 327 23.88 -27.01 18.29
N ALA A 328 24.15 -26.93 16.98
CA ALA A 328 25.13 -27.82 16.34
C ALA A 328 26.58 -27.60 16.81
N GLN A 329 26.87 -26.44 17.41
CA GLN A 329 28.21 -26.10 17.90
C GLN A 329 28.29 -26.13 19.43
N ALA A 330 27.17 -26.37 20.12
CA ALA A 330 27.09 -26.36 21.57
C ALA A 330 27.17 -27.79 22.12
N LYS A 331 28.09 -28.05 23.06
CA LYS A 331 28.11 -29.31 23.82
C LYS A 331 27.07 -29.30 24.95
N LYS A 332 26.92 -28.16 25.60
CA LYS A 332 26.01 -27.93 26.72
C LYS A 332 25.32 -26.58 26.58
N VAL A 333 24.07 -26.51 27.03
CA VAL A 333 23.25 -25.30 27.07
C VAL A 333 22.54 -25.17 28.42
N ASP A 334 22.19 -23.94 28.77
CA ASP A 334 21.22 -23.67 29.82
C ASP A 334 19.85 -23.50 29.17
N LEU A 335 18.88 -24.31 29.59
CA LEU A 335 17.48 -24.17 29.19
C LEU A 335 16.81 -23.15 30.11
N VAL A 336 16.13 -22.18 29.54
CA VAL A 336 15.41 -21.13 30.28
C VAL A 336 13.99 -21.06 29.74
N ILE A 337 13.00 -21.06 30.63
CA ILE A 337 11.59 -20.93 30.30
C ILE A 337 11.15 -19.56 30.78
N LYS A 338 10.58 -18.78 29.87
CA LYS A 338 9.99 -17.48 30.18
C LYS A 338 8.50 -17.47 29.90
N LEU A 339 7.77 -16.71 30.70
CA LEU A 339 6.39 -16.32 30.46
C LEU A 339 6.36 -14.94 29.79
N ALA A 340 5.78 -14.85 28.59
CA ALA A 340 5.63 -13.64 27.81
C ALA A 340 4.15 -13.26 27.64
N SER A 341 3.88 -11.98 27.33
CA SER A 341 2.53 -11.56 26.96
C SER A 341 2.15 -12.11 25.60
N SER A 342 0.87 -12.42 25.38
CA SER A 342 0.37 -12.81 24.04
C SER A 342 0.58 -11.72 23.00
N THR A 343 0.60 -10.45 23.44
CA THR A 343 0.84 -9.25 22.61
C THR A 343 2.32 -8.97 22.36
N ASP A 344 3.24 -9.65 23.05
CA ASP A 344 4.67 -9.47 22.81
C ASP A 344 5.06 -10.12 21.49
N GLN A 345 5.51 -9.29 20.54
CA GLN A 345 6.14 -9.75 19.30
C GLN A 345 7.64 -10.00 19.48
N ASP A 346 8.26 -9.35 20.47
CA ASP A 346 9.67 -9.50 20.78
C ASP A 346 9.90 -10.78 21.59
N LEU A 347 10.47 -11.78 20.92
CA LEU A 347 10.79 -13.08 21.49
C LEU A 347 11.92 -13.04 22.53
N THR A 348 12.45 -11.87 22.90
CA THR A 348 13.45 -11.71 23.97
C THR A 348 12.84 -11.28 25.32
N LYS A 349 11.58 -10.80 25.30
CA LYS A 349 10.85 -10.34 26.49
C LYS A 349 10.28 -11.50 27.30
N GLY A 350 9.74 -11.18 28.47
CA GLY A 350 9.12 -12.14 29.38
C GLY A 350 9.90 -12.39 30.68
N VAL A 351 9.18 -12.89 31.68
CA VAL A 351 9.67 -13.20 33.03
C VAL A 351 10.21 -14.63 33.04
N GLU A 352 11.42 -14.83 33.55
CA GLU A 352 11.99 -16.17 33.73
C GLU A 352 11.27 -16.90 34.87
N ILE A 353 10.65 -18.05 34.54
CA ILE A 353 9.84 -18.87 35.45
C ILE A 353 10.42 -20.27 35.67
N GLY A 354 11.51 -20.60 34.95
CA GLY A 354 12.18 -21.89 35.07
C GLY A 354 13.54 -21.90 34.39
N LYS A 355 14.48 -22.65 34.94
CA LYS A 355 15.82 -22.81 34.39
C LYS A 355 16.42 -24.16 34.72
N LEU A 356 17.12 -24.74 33.75
CA LEU A 356 17.94 -25.95 33.91
C LEU A 356 19.30 -25.73 33.27
N THR A 357 20.37 -25.87 34.05
CA THR A 357 21.74 -25.57 33.58
C THR A 357 22.49 -26.81 33.10
N ASN A 358 23.52 -26.59 32.28
CA ASN A 358 24.46 -27.64 31.83
C ASN A 358 23.80 -28.84 31.12
N VAL A 359 22.71 -28.60 30.39
CA VAL A 359 21.98 -29.59 29.60
C VAL A 359 22.82 -30.02 28.40
N LEU A 360 23.09 -31.31 28.27
CA LEU A 360 23.83 -31.85 27.13
C LEU A 360 22.98 -31.77 25.85
N VAL A 361 23.58 -31.27 24.79
CA VAL A 361 22.95 -31.21 23.47
C VAL A 361 23.12 -32.53 22.73
N ASN A 362 22.14 -32.89 21.91
CA ASN A 362 22.15 -34.08 21.05
C ASN A 362 22.26 -35.40 21.82
N GLN A 363 21.53 -35.48 22.92
CA GLN A 363 21.35 -36.72 23.69
C GLN A 363 19.93 -37.23 23.47
N ASN A 364 19.76 -38.55 23.38
CA ASN A 364 18.44 -39.17 23.35
C ASN A 364 17.83 -39.25 24.77
N LYS A 365 17.76 -38.10 25.45
CA LYS A 365 17.24 -37.94 26.80
C LYS A 365 16.24 -36.78 26.80
N VAL A 366 15.09 -36.99 27.44
CA VAL A 366 14.13 -35.92 27.73
C VAL A 366 14.50 -35.29 29.07
N PHE A 367 14.70 -33.98 29.09
CA PHE A 367 14.99 -33.22 30.30
C PHE A 367 13.69 -32.70 30.92
N HIS A 368 13.51 -32.87 32.22
CA HIS A 368 12.32 -32.38 32.91
C HIS A 368 12.63 -31.07 33.63
N ILE A 369 11.76 -30.07 33.46
CA ILE A 369 11.85 -28.78 34.13
C ILE A 369 10.52 -28.50 34.83
N SER A 370 10.57 -28.24 36.13
CA SER A 370 9.41 -27.74 36.88
C SER A 370 9.39 -26.22 36.86
N ILE A 371 8.23 -25.64 36.59
CA ILE A 371 8.01 -24.19 36.57
C ILE A 371 6.95 -23.78 37.60
N ASP A 372 7.05 -22.54 38.06
CA ASP A 372 6.13 -21.91 39.02
C ASP A 372 5.69 -20.56 38.43
N LEU A 373 4.37 -20.37 38.28
CA LEU A 373 3.73 -19.21 37.65
C LEU A 373 3.43 -18.06 38.61
#